data_AF-A0A9P9E9A9-F1
#
_entry.id   AF-A0A9P9E9A9-F1
#
_cell.length_a   1.000
_cell.length_b   1.000
_cell.length_c   1.000
_cell.angle_alpha   90.00
_cell.angle_beta   90.00
_cell.angle_gamma   90.00
#
_symmetry.space_group_name_H-M   'P 1'
#
loop_
_entity.id
_entity.type
_entity.pdbx_description
1 polymer ?
#
loop_
_entity_poly.entity_id
_entity_poly.type
_entity_poly.pdbx_seq_one_letter_code
_entity_poly.pdbx_strand_id
1 'polypeptide(L)'
;MAAEDETQTTAKSAEDRKAASALASLDSQEAASSNNVDHDAVSKAMKALGGGPKAKTAAAAGSSTKNVKVDPADVALLVEELELSKPKATELLKSHEGDAVKAMRAYIAV
;
A
#
# COMPACT_ATOMS: atom_id res chain seq x y z
N MET A 1 11.75 27.37 -35.51
CA MET A 1 10.42 27.01 -34.98
C MET A 1 10.48 25.51 -34.72
N ALA A 2 11.05 25.05 -33.59
CA ALA A 2 10.64 25.16 -32.19
C ALA A 2 9.81 23.94 -31.75
N ALA A 3 10.33 23.25 -30.71
CA ALA A 3 9.77 22.15 -29.90
C ALA A 3 9.54 20.82 -30.65
N GLU A 4 9.96 19.63 -30.18
CA GLU A 4 10.06 19.03 -28.82
C GLU A 4 11.22 18.01 -28.89
N ASP A 5 12.32 18.01 -28.14
CA ASP A 5 12.65 18.10 -26.70
C ASP A 5 12.13 16.96 -25.80
N GLU A 6 13.08 16.39 -25.04
CA GLU A 6 12.94 15.51 -23.87
C GLU A 6 12.34 14.09 -24.04
N THR A 7 13.18 13.04 -23.88
CA THR A 7 12.86 11.80 -23.08
C THR A 7 13.86 10.64 -23.22
N GLN A 8 14.94 10.69 -24.02
CA GLN A 8 15.77 9.48 -24.29
C GLN A 8 17.29 9.56 -24.04
N THR A 9 17.76 10.37 -23.10
CA THR A 9 19.19 10.32 -22.69
C THR A 9 19.41 10.40 -21.18
N THR A 10 18.59 9.71 -20.38
CA THR A 10 18.96 9.45 -18.98
C THR A 10 19.98 8.32 -18.92
N ALA A 11 21.18 8.62 -18.40
CA ALA A 11 22.33 7.74 -18.11
C ALA A 11 23.38 7.51 -19.21
N LYS A 12 24.20 8.53 -19.54
CA LYS A 12 25.42 8.32 -20.34
C LYS A 12 26.73 8.90 -19.78
N SER A 13 26.82 9.25 -18.49
CA SER A 13 28.10 9.66 -17.93
C SER A 13 28.35 9.13 -16.52
N ALA A 14 29.56 8.62 -16.28
CA ALA A 14 30.03 8.20 -14.96
C ALA A 14 30.00 9.36 -13.94
N GLU A 15 30.15 10.59 -14.44
CA GLU A 15 30.00 11.82 -13.67
C GLU A 15 28.58 11.99 -13.12
N ASP A 16 27.55 11.59 -13.88
CA ASP A 16 26.15 11.74 -13.46
C ASP A 16 25.80 10.75 -12.34
N ARG A 17 26.34 9.53 -12.38
CA ARG A 17 26.24 8.58 -11.25
C ARG A 17 26.97 9.08 -10.02
N LYS A 18 28.11 9.76 -10.19
CA LYS A 18 28.90 10.31 -9.08
C LYS A 18 28.19 11.51 -8.47
N ALA A 19 27.64 12.41 -9.30
CA ALA A 19 26.83 13.53 -8.87
C ALA A 19 25.54 13.06 -8.18
N ALA A 20 24.86 12.04 -8.71
CA ALA A 20 23.71 11.42 -8.07
C ALA A 20 24.07 10.79 -6.71
N SER A 21 25.20 10.09 -6.62
CA SER A 21 25.70 9.54 -5.36
C SER A 21 26.06 10.62 -4.34
N ALA A 22 26.65 11.73 -4.80
CA ALA A 22 26.99 12.87 -3.96
C ALA A 22 25.74 13.60 -3.46
N LEU A 23 24.74 13.83 -4.31
CA LEU A 23 23.43 14.39 -3.94
C LEU A 23 22.68 13.49 -2.96
N ALA A 24 22.66 12.18 -3.21
CA ALA A 24 22.02 11.21 -2.30
C ALA A 24 22.72 11.13 -0.93
N SER A 25 24.05 11.25 -0.92
CA SER A 25 24.81 11.30 0.34
C SER A 25 24.57 12.62 1.09
N LEU A 26 24.39 13.73 0.38
CA LEU A 26 24.07 15.03 0.98
C LEU A 26 22.64 15.09 1.54
N ASP A 27 21.66 14.51 0.85
CA ASP A 27 20.27 14.39 1.33
C ASP A 27 20.19 13.52 2.61
N SER A 28 20.96 12.42 2.65
CA SER A 28 21.10 11.61 3.85
C SER A 28 21.86 12.32 4.99
N GLN A 29 22.74 13.28 4.67
CA GLN A 29 23.53 14.06 5.64
C GLN A 29 22.74 15.27 6.17
N GLU A 30 21.88 15.89 5.36
CA GLU A 30 20.90 16.91 5.78
C GLU A 30 19.93 16.31 6.79
N ALA A 31 19.45 15.08 6.55
CA ALA A 31 18.66 14.31 7.52
C ALA A 31 19.43 13.98 8.82
N ALA A 32 20.76 14.06 8.82
CA ALA A 32 21.62 13.85 9.99
C ALA A 32 22.09 15.15 10.67
N SER A 33 22.01 16.31 9.99
CA SER A 33 22.36 17.63 10.56
C SER A 33 21.24 18.21 11.41
N SER A 34 20.22 17.40 11.68
CA SER A 34 19.07 17.70 12.50
C SER A 34 19.38 17.60 13.99
N ASN A 35 20.21 18.51 14.52
CA ASN A 35 20.36 18.68 15.97
C ASN A 35 19.06 19.17 16.66
N ASN A 36 17.97 19.35 15.90
CA ASN A 36 16.62 19.67 16.39
C ASN A 36 15.56 18.62 16.01
N VAL A 37 15.94 17.39 15.62
CA VAL A 37 14.97 16.31 15.42
C VAL A 37 14.83 15.51 16.70
N ASP A 38 13.63 15.56 17.27
CA ASP A 38 13.24 14.69 18.38
C ASP A 38 13.10 13.26 17.86
N HIS A 39 14.17 12.47 18.01
CA HIS A 39 14.21 11.08 17.56
C HIS A 39 13.13 10.21 18.21
N ASP A 40 12.62 10.56 19.39
CA ASP A 40 11.54 9.83 20.05
C ASP A 40 10.20 10.11 19.34
N ALA A 41 9.93 11.38 19.02
CA ALA A 41 8.78 11.75 18.20
C ALA A 41 8.82 11.08 16.81
N VAL A 42 9.98 11.03 16.17
CA VAL A 42 10.15 10.33 14.88
C VAL A 42 9.96 8.83 15.03
N SER A 43 10.54 8.21 16.05
CA SER A 43 10.39 6.76 16.28
C SER A 43 8.93 6.40 16.58
N LYS A 44 8.22 7.26 17.31
CA LYS A 44 6.78 7.12 17.60
C LYS A 44 5.93 7.34 16.36
N ALA A 45 6.25 8.35 15.54
CA ALA A 45 5.59 8.59 14.26
C ALA A 45 5.83 7.45 13.27
N MET A 46 7.05 6.90 13.20
CA MET A 46 7.37 5.74 12.35
C MET A 46 6.67 4.47 12.82
N LYS A 47 6.55 4.26 14.14
CA LYS A 47 5.74 3.17 14.71
C LYS A 47 4.24 3.36 14.40
N ALA A 48 3.74 4.60 14.46
CA ALA A 48 2.36 4.93 14.10
C ALA A 48 2.09 4.81 12.59
N LEU A 49 3.09 5.10 11.75
CA LEU A 49 3.04 4.96 10.29
C LEU A 49 3.23 3.50 9.83
N GLY A 50 3.53 2.57 10.74
CA GLY A 50 3.69 1.15 10.42
C GLY A 50 5.06 0.79 9.84
N GLY A 51 6.15 1.46 10.20
CA GLY A 51 7.49 1.23 9.65
C GLY A 51 8.18 -0.12 9.93
N GLY A 52 7.46 -1.22 10.12
CA GLY A 52 8.02 -2.57 10.05
C GLY A 52 7.71 -3.24 8.70
N PRO A 53 8.54 -4.17 8.20
CA PRO A 53 8.29 -4.96 6.98
C PRO A 53 6.98 -5.78 6.98
N LYS A 54 6.13 -5.61 7.99
CA LYS A 54 4.77 -6.15 8.09
C LYS A 54 3.65 -5.12 7.90
N ALA A 55 3.91 -3.84 7.60
CA ALA A 55 2.83 -2.85 7.44
C ALA A 55 2.57 -2.35 6.01
N LYS A 56 2.86 -3.17 4.99
CA LYS A 56 2.09 -3.07 3.73
C LYS A 56 0.61 -3.46 3.88
N THR A 57 0.15 -3.75 5.09
CA THR A 57 -1.24 -4.09 5.40
C THR A 57 -1.98 -3.03 6.24
N ALA A 58 -1.36 -1.89 6.57
CA ALA A 58 -1.96 -0.90 7.50
C ALA A 58 -2.29 0.48 6.89
N ALA A 59 -2.02 0.71 5.59
CA ALA A 59 -2.47 1.93 4.89
C ALA A 59 -3.89 1.81 4.30
N ALA A 60 -4.68 0.83 4.76
CA ALA A 60 -6.12 0.75 4.54
C ALA A 60 -6.83 0.87 5.90
N ALA A 61 -6.68 2.03 6.55
CA ALA A 61 -7.48 2.37 7.72
C ALA A 61 -8.92 2.62 7.25
N GLY A 62 -9.72 1.55 7.23
CA GLY A 62 -11.10 1.60 6.82
C GLY A 62 -11.87 0.28 6.90
N SER A 63 -11.41 -0.74 7.62
CA SER A 63 -12.32 -1.80 8.04
C SER A 63 -11.76 -2.53 9.26
N SER A 64 -12.44 -2.36 10.38
CA SER A 64 -12.38 -3.31 11.48
C SER A 64 -12.99 -4.63 11.01
N THR A 65 -12.33 -5.36 10.11
CA THR A 65 -12.59 -6.78 9.88
C THR A 65 -12.04 -7.53 11.08
N LYS A 66 -12.80 -7.43 12.18
CA LYS A 66 -12.79 -8.38 13.29
C LYS A 66 -12.72 -9.77 12.65
N ASN A 67 -11.93 -10.69 13.19
CA ASN A 67 -11.74 -12.06 12.68
C ASN A 67 -13.08 -12.79 12.44
N VAL A 68 -13.74 -12.50 11.32
CA VAL A 68 -14.98 -13.13 10.89
C VAL A 68 -14.57 -14.46 10.30
N LYS A 69 -15.06 -15.54 10.91
CA LYS A 69 -14.91 -16.89 10.39
C LYS A 69 -15.81 -17.00 9.18
N VAL A 70 -15.20 -17.09 8.01
CA VAL A 70 -15.89 -17.22 6.73
C VAL A 70 -15.99 -18.70 6.40
N ASP A 71 -17.16 -19.14 5.93
CA ASP A 71 -17.34 -20.52 5.48
C ASP A 71 -16.66 -20.74 4.11
N PRO A 72 -15.89 -21.82 3.92
CA PRO A 72 -15.26 -22.11 2.64
C PRO A 72 -16.27 -22.40 1.51
N ALA A 73 -17.46 -22.91 1.83
CA ALA A 73 -18.52 -23.13 0.84
C ALA A 73 -19.08 -21.79 0.34
N ASP A 74 -19.26 -20.82 1.22
CA ASP A 74 -19.70 -19.46 0.84
C ASP A 74 -18.66 -18.78 -0.06
N VAL A 75 -17.36 -18.95 0.23
CA VAL A 75 -16.30 -18.43 -0.64
C VAL A 75 -16.33 -19.09 -2.02
N ALA A 76 -16.56 -20.40 -2.08
CA ALA A 76 -16.65 -21.12 -3.36
C ALA A 76 -17.86 -20.67 -4.18
N LEU A 77 -19.02 -20.54 -3.55
CA LEU A 77 -20.26 -20.06 -4.18
C LEU A 77 -20.07 -18.66 -4.78
N LEU A 78 -19.48 -17.73 -4.03
CA LEU A 78 -19.25 -16.37 -4.52
C LEU A 78 -18.22 -16.30 -5.67
N VAL A 79 -17.26 -17.21 -5.70
CA VAL A 79 -16.28 -17.31 -6.80
C VAL A 79 -16.95 -17.81 -8.08
N GLU A 80 -17.87 -18.78 -7.95
CA GLU A 80 -18.56 -19.40 -9.08
C GLU A 80 -19.68 -18.51 -9.64
N GLU A 81 -20.54 -17.96 -8.77
CA GLU A 81 -21.74 -17.21 -9.22
C GLU A 81 -21.46 -15.75 -9.56
N LEU A 82 -20.52 -15.08 -8.86
CA LEU A 82 -20.19 -13.67 -9.10
C LEU A 82 -18.90 -13.49 -9.90
N GLU A 83 -18.29 -14.59 -10.36
CA GLU A 83 -17.00 -14.63 -11.08
C GLU A 83 -15.88 -13.85 -10.37
N LEU A 84 -15.92 -13.81 -9.03
CA LEU A 84 -14.92 -13.11 -8.23
C LEU A 84 -13.70 -13.98 -7.99
N SER A 85 -12.51 -13.35 -7.94
CA SER A 85 -11.33 -14.06 -7.44
C SER A 85 -11.49 -14.44 -5.96
N LYS A 86 -10.94 -15.59 -5.54
CA LYS A 86 -10.93 -16.05 -4.13
C LYS A 86 -10.62 -14.95 -3.10
N PRO A 87 -9.60 -14.08 -3.27
CA PRO A 87 -9.33 -13.02 -2.29
C PRO A 87 -10.47 -11.98 -2.23
N LYS A 88 -11.10 -11.64 -3.37
CA LYS A 88 -12.22 -10.69 -3.43
C LYS A 88 -13.50 -11.23 -2.82
N ALA A 89 -13.82 -12.50 -3.07
CA ALA A 89 -14.95 -13.17 -2.42
C ALA A 89 -14.78 -13.20 -0.89
N THR A 90 -13.56 -13.50 -0.41
CA THR A 90 -13.26 -13.52 1.03
C THR A 90 -13.34 -12.13 1.66
N GLU A 91 -12.92 -11.08 0.96
CA GLU A 91 -13.01 -9.69 1.39
C GLU A 91 -14.48 -9.24 1.49
N LEU A 92 -15.30 -9.58 0.50
CA LEU A 92 -16.73 -9.28 0.49
C LEU A 92 -17.42 -9.95 1.69
N LEU A 93 -17.20 -11.25 1.90
CA LEU A 93 -17.77 -11.96 3.05
C LEU A 93 -17.31 -11.38 4.39
N LYS A 94 -16.04 -11.03 4.55
CA LYS A 94 -15.54 -10.40 5.80
C LYS A 94 -16.16 -9.04 6.07
N SER A 95 -16.45 -8.28 5.01
CA SER A 95 -17.10 -6.96 5.11
C SER A 95 -18.58 -7.07 5.49
N HIS A 96 -19.20 -8.21 5.21
CA HIS A 96 -20.60 -8.50 5.50
C HIS A 96 -20.79 -9.56 6.60
N GLU A 97 -19.88 -9.61 7.58
CA GLU A 97 -19.99 -10.47 8.79
C GLU A 97 -20.03 -11.98 8.50
N GLY A 98 -19.60 -12.39 7.31
CA GLY A 98 -19.60 -13.78 6.86
C GLY A 98 -20.93 -14.25 6.29
N ASP A 99 -21.89 -13.34 6.07
CA ASP A 99 -23.20 -13.65 5.50
C ASP A 99 -23.17 -13.54 3.97
N ALA A 100 -23.23 -14.69 3.28
CA ALA A 100 -23.25 -14.76 1.83
C ALA A 100 -24.47 -14.08 1.19
N VAL A 101 -25.66 -14.20 1.79
CA VAL A 101 -26.88 -13.61 1.24
C VAL A 101 -26.84 -12.10 1.36
N LYS A 102 -26.39 -11.58 2.51
CA LYS A 102 -26.20 -10.14 2.73
C LYS A 102 -25.14 -9.57 1.79
N ALA A 103 -24.03 -10.29 1.60
CA ALA A 103 -22.96 -9.93 0.66
C ALA A 103 -23.45 -9.88 -0.79
N MET A 104 -24.13 -10.92 -1.27
CA MET A 104 -24.65 -10.98 -2.64
C MET A 104 -25.70 -9.90 -2.91
N ARG A 105 -26.61 -9.65 -1.95
CA ARG A 105 -27.60 -8.57 -2.05
C ARG A 105 -26.96 -7.19 -2.11
N ALA A 106 -25.95 -6.94 -1.27
CA ALA A 106 -25.21 -5.69 -1.29
C ALA A 106 -24.42 -5.50 -2.60
N TYR A 107 -23.89 -6.60 -3.15
CA TYR A 107 -23.13 -6.58 -4.40
C TYR A 107 -23.97 -6.20 -5.62
N ILE A 108 -25.24 -6.63 -5.69
CA ILE A 108 -26.15 -6.29 -6.80
C ILE A 108 -26.91 -4.98 -6.60
N ALA A 109 -26.98 -4.47 -5.37
CA ALA A 109 -27.65 -3.20 -5.05
C ALA A 109 -26.76 -1.97 -5.35
N VAL A 110 -25.57 -2.20 -5.89
CA VAL A 110 -24.63 -1.17 -6.38
C VAL A 110 -25.07 -0.58 -7.71
#